data_AF-A0A9W9KDH7-F1
#
_entry.id   AF-A0A9W9KDH7-F1
#
_cell.length_a   1.000
_cell.length_b   1.000
_cell.length_c   1.000
_cell.angle_alpha   90.00
_cell.angle_beta   90.00
_cell.angle_gamma   90.00
#
_symmetry.space_group_name_H-M   'P 1'
#
loop_
_entity.id
_entity.type
_entity.pdbx_description
1 polymer ?
#
loop_
_entity_poly.entity_id
_entity_poly.type
_entity_poly.pdbx_seq_one_letter_code
_entity_poly.pdbx_strand_id
1 'polypeptide(L)'
;MEQNEEASLEERLKSALWLSIGKIVDEETIKLGVNATPQFIGALTEMLTCIRHAGRSTVNTSDVMLLARRNEGLDSILRAFVEQQRPEA
;
A
#
# COMPACT_ATOMS: atom_id res chain seq x y z
N MET A 1 -28.23 4.04 9.25
CA MET A 1 -27.33 5.10 9.75
C MET A 1 -25.89 4.58 9.77
N GLU A 2 -25.63 3.40 10.35
CA GLU A 2 -24.30 2.75 10.40
C GLU A 2 -23.62 2.56 9.03
N GLN A 3 -24.33 2.10 7.99
CA GLN A 3 -23.73 1.96 6.63
C GLN A 3 -23.21 3.28 6.03
N ASN A 4 -23.80 4.42 6.41
CA ASN A 4 -23.40 5.72 5.88
C ASN A 4 -22.14 6.25 6.60
N GLU A 5 -21.94 5.84 7.86
CA GLU A 5 -20.76 6.17 8.66
C GLU A 5 -19.55 5.34 8.22
N GLU A 6 -19.74 4.06 7.92
CA GLU A 6 -18.68 3.20 7.35
C GLU A 6 -18.20 3.71 6.00
N ALA A 7 -19.13 4.06 5.09
CA ALA A 7 -18.79 4.63 3.79
C ALA A 7 -18.02 5.97 3.94
N SER A 8 -18.45 6.82 4.87
CA SER A 8 -17.76 8.09 5.15
C SER A 8 -16.35 7.88 5.73
N LEU A 9 -16.18 6.88 6.61
CA LEU A 9 -14.88 6.53 7.16
C LEU A 9 -13.96 5.98 6.05
N GLU A 10 -14.48 5.11 5.18
CA GLU A 10 -13.75 4.55 4.05
C GLU A 10 -13.24 5.67 3.11
N GLU A 11 -14.09 6.64 2.74
CA GLU A 11 -13.70 7.77 1.90
C GLU A 11 -12.60 8.64 2.53
N ARG A 12 -12.68 8.85 3.85
CA ARG A 12 -11.65 9.60 4.60
C ARG A 12 -10.32 8.84 4.64
N LEU A 13 -10.36 7.53 4.87
CA LEU A 13 -9.17 6.67 4.85
C LEU A 13 -8.55 6.63 3.45
N LYS A 14 -9.35 6.51 2.39
CA LYS A 14 -8.88 6.56 1.00
C LYS A 14 -8.23 7.90 0.68
N SER A 15 -8.83 9.01 1.11
CA SER A 15 -8.28 10.35 0.91
C SER A 15 -6.93 10.53 1.62
N ALA A 16 -6.81 10.04 2.86
CA ALA A 16 -5.55 10.06 3.61
C ALA A 16 -4.47 9.19 2.94
N LEU A 17 -4.86 8.01 2.45
CA LEU A 17 -3.97 7.10 1.74
C LEU A 17 -3.47 7.71 0.42
N TRP A 18 -4.36 8.31 -0.39
CA TRP A 18 -4.00 9.02 -1.61
C TRP A 18 -2.94 10.08 -1.34
N LEU A 19 -3.14 10.92 -0.31
CA LEU A 19 -2.19 11.97 0.06
C LEU A 19 -0.82 11.38 0.44
N SER A 20 -0.80 10.30 1.22
CA SER A 20 0.44 9.65 1.64
C SER A 20 1.18 9.02 0.45
N ILE A 21 0.46 8.34 -0.45
CA ILE A 21 1.05 7.74 -1.65
C ILE A 21 1.59 8.83 -2.58
N GLY A 22 0.85 9.93 -2.77
CA GLY A 22 1.30 11.06 -3.57
C GLY A 22 2.67 11.58 -3.12
N LYS A 23 2.85 11.79 -1.81
CA LYS A 23 4.15 12.22 -1.25
C LYS A 23 5.28 11.23 -1.52
N ILE A 24 5.03 9.93 -1.31
CA ILE A 24 6.04 8.88 -1.55
C ILE A 24 6.40 8.83 -3.05
N VAL A 25 5.40 8.89 -3.92
CA VAL A 25 5.59 8.87 -5.37
C VAL A 25 6.34 10.13 -5.83
N ASP A 26 6.03 11.30 -5.29
CA ASP A 26 6.76 12.54 -5.59
C ASP A 26 8.25 12.41 -5.21
N GLU A 27 8.55 11.90 -4.02
CA GLU A 27 9.93 11.66 -3.58
C GLU A 27 10.71 10.68 -4.46
N GLU A 28 10.08 9.59 -4.89
CA GLU A 28 10.71 8.58 -5.75
C GLU A 28 10.85 9.06 -7.21
N THR A 29 9.86 9.78 -7.73
CA THR A 29 9.88 10.28 -9.12
C THR A 29 10.95 11.34 -9.32
N ILE A 30 11.25 12.16 -8.30
CA ILE A 30 12.41 13.06 -8.27
C ILE A 30 13.71 12.29 -8.46
N LYS A 31 13.90 11.17 -7.74
CA LYS A 31 15.13 10.34 -7.83
C LYS A 31 15.26 9.68 -9.21
N LEU A 32 14.13 9.30 -9.81
CA LEU A 32 14.07 8.63 -11.10
C LEU A 32 14.10 9.59 -12.30
N GLY A 33 13.94 10.90 -12.07
CA GLY A 33 13.90 11.92 -13.13
C GLY A 33 12.67 11.80 -14.05
N VAL A 34 11.57 11.28 -13.51
CA VAL A 34 10.29 11.09 -14.24
C VAL A 34 9.16 11.83 -13.52
N ASN A 35 7.99 11.91 -14.13
CA ASN A 35 6.78 12.42 -13.48
C ASN A 35 5.76 11.28 -13.30
N ALA A 36 5.02 11.29 -12.21
CA ALA A 36 3.84 10.44 -12.03
C ALA A 36 2.55 11.17 -12.41
N THR A 37 1.61 10.44 -13.00
CA THR A 37 0.29 10.98 -13.30
C THR A 37 -0.65 10.80 -12.10
N PRO A 38 -1.68 11.66 -11.95
CA PRO A 38 -2.72 11.46 -10.93
C PRO A 38 -3.41 10.09 -11.05
N GLN A 39 -3.53 9.55 -12.26
CA GLN A 39 -4.11 8.22 -12.51
C GLN A 39 -3.23 7.10 -11.97
N PHE A 40 -1.90 7.24 -12.06
CA PHE A 40 -0.96 6.27 -11.48
C PHE A 40 -1.06 6.25 -9.95
N ILE A 41 -1.12 7.43 -9.32
CA ILE A 41 -1.31 7.57 -7.86
C ILE A 41 -2.67 6.98 -7.43
N GLY A 42 -3.73 7.24 -8.20
CA GLY A 42 -5.05 6.66 -7.96
C GLY A 42 -5.08 5.13 -8.09
N ALA A 43 -4.42 4.57 -9.11
CA ALA A 43 -4.32 3.13 -9.29
C ALA A 43 -3.54 2.45 -8.13
N LEU A 44 -2.47 3.08 -7.64
CA LEU A 44 -1.75 2.63 -6.45
C LEU A 44 -2.61 2.69 -5.19
N THR A 45 -3.39 3.77 -5.03
CA THR A 45 -4.33 3.91 -3.91
C THR A 45 -5.35 2.77 -3.92
N GLU A 46 -5.97 2.50 -5.07
CA GLU A 46 -6.94 1.40 -5.22
C GLU A 46 -6.31 0.01 -5.06
N MET A 47 -5.05 -0.16 -5.48
CA MET A 47 -4.33 -1.42 -5.27
C MET A 47 -4.14 -1.72 -3.77
N LEU A 48 -3.89 -0.69 -2.94
CA LEU A 48 -3.69 -0.84 -1.50
C LEU A 48 -5.01 -0.89 -0.72
N THR A 49 -6.08 -0.26 -1.19
CA THR A 49 -7.44 -0.43 -0.60
C THR A 49 -7.99 -1.82 -0.84
N CYS A 50 -7.59 -2.46 -1.94
CA CYS A 50 -7.97 -3.83 -2.30
C CYS A 50 -7.24 -4.93 -1.50
N ILE A 51 -6.42 -4.59 -0.49
CA ILE A 51 -5.84 -5.57 0.43
C ILE A 51 -6.96 -6.11 1.33
N ARG A 52 -7.70 -7.05 0.74
CA ARG A 52 -8.74 -7.82 1.42
C ARG A 52 -8.05 -8.64 2.49
N HIS A 53 -8.25 -8.26 3.74
CA HIS A 53 -7.84 -9.12 4.84
C HIS A 53 -8.54 -10.47 4.65
N ALA A 54 -7.83 -11.57 4.83
CA ALA A 54 -8.36 -12.92 4.71
C ALA A 54 -9.33 -13.26 5.88
N GLY A 55 -10.39 -12.47 6.04
CA GLY A 55 -11.31 -12.54 7.19
C GLY A 55 -10.71 -12.10 8.53
N ARG A 56 -9.47 -11.57 8.53
CA ARG A 56 -8.78 -11.05 9.72
C ARG A 56 -9.08 -9.56 9.88
N SER A 57 -9.05 -9.03 11.10
CA SER A 57 -9.17 -7.57 11.37
C SER A 57 -7.83 -6.85 11.41
N THR A 58 -6.72 -7.58 11.23
CA THR A 58 -5.35 -7.04 11.28
C THR A 58 -4.52 -7.59 10.12
N VAL A 59 -3.97 -6.69 9.29
CA VAL A 59 -2.98 -7.03 8.24
C VAL A 59 -1.73 -7.58 8.89
N ASN A 60 -1.19 -8.65 8.33
CA ASN A 60 0.17 -9.10 8.66
C ASN A 60 1.09 -9.01 7.43
N THR A 61 2.39 -9.19 7.68
CA THR A 61 3.40 -9.19 6.63
C THR A 61 3.12 -10.21 5.53
N SER A 62 2.55 -11.38 5.87
CA SER A 62 2.22 -12.42 4.88
C SER A 62 1.13 -12.00 3.88
N ASP A 63 0.20 -11.11 4.28
CA ASP A 63 -0.81 -10.57 3.38
C ASP A 63 -0.17 -9.69 2.30
N VAL A 64 0.83 -8.89 2.67
CA VAL A 64 1.60 -8.05 1.74
C VAL A 64 2.50 -8.92 0.84
N MET A 65 3.14 -9.96 1.40
CA MET A 65 3.92 -10.91 0.61
C MET A 65 3.06 -11.65 -0.42
N LEU A 66 1.79 -11.94 -0.11
CA LEU A 66 0.87 -12.59 -1.05
C LEU A 66 0.63 -11.74 -2.32
N LEU A 67 0.66 -10.41 -2.20
CA LEU A 67 0.50 -9.49 -3.34
C LEU A 67 1.71 -9.54 -4.27
N ALA A 68 2.90 -9.68 -3.69
CA ALA A 68 4.16 -9.72 -4.43
C ALA A 68 4.47 -11.08 -5.06
N ARG A 69 3.78 -12.17 -4.67
CA ARG A 69 4.11 -13.55 -5.08
C ARG A 69 4.22 -13.81 -6.59
N ARG A 70 3.60 -12.95 -7.42
CA ARG A 70 3.63 -13.07 -8.90
C ARG A 70 4.73 -12.22 -9.54
N ASN A 71 5.52 -11.50 -8.75
CA ASN A 71 6.63 -10.67 -9.18
C ASN A 71 7.85 -11.02 -8.32
N GLU A 72 8.71 -11.90 -8.83
CA GLU A 72 9.87 -12.43 -8.09
C GLU A 72 10.83 -11.34 -7.59
N GLY A 73 11.03 -10.28 -8.39
CA GLY A 73 11.87 -9.15 -7.99
C GLY A 73 11.27 -8.37 -6.82
N LEU A 74 9.96 -8.09 -6.87
CA LEU A 74 9.25 -7.42 -5.78
C LEU A 74 9.20 -8.31 -4.52
N ASP A 75 8.95 -9.61 -4.66
CA ASP A 75 8.97 -10.57 -3.56
C ASP A 75 10.34 -10.59 -2.87
N SER A 76 11.43 -10.62 -3.63
CA SER A 76 12.80 -10.58 -3.09
C SER A 76 13.10 -9.31 -2.30
N ILE A 77 12.72 -8.14 -2.82
CA ILE A 77 12.95 -6.85 -2.15
C ILE A 77 12.17 -6.79 -0.83
N LEU A 78 10.90 -7.20 -0.85
CA LEU A 78 10.06 -7.18 0.35
C LEU A 78 10.56 -8.16 1.41
N ARG A 79 11.03 -9.36 1.02
CA ARG A 79 11.66 -10.30 1.98
C ARG A 79 12.87 -9.70 2.67
N ALA A 80 13.76 -9.06 1.90
CA ALA A 80 14.96 -8.44 2.44
C ALA A 80 14.60 -7.32 3.44
N PHE A 81 13.60 -6.50 3.12
CA PHE A 81 13.10 -5.46 4.02
C PHE A 81 12.51 -6.05 5.31
N VAL A 82 11.70 -7.12 5.21
CA VAL A 82 11.09 -7.77 6.38
C VAL A 82 12.13 -8.37 7.31
N GLU A 83 13.19 -8.99 6.76
CA GLU A 83 14.27 -9.54 7.57
C GLU A 83 15.04 -8.43 8.31
N GLN A 84 15.27 -7.28 7.67
CA GLN A 84 15.93 -6.12 8.30
C GLN A 84 15.11 -5.49 9.43
N GLN A 85 13.78 -5.59 9.38
CA GLN A 85 12.88 -5.04 10.40
C GLN A 85 12.64 -6.01 11.55
N ARG A 86 13.12 -7.26 11.47
CA ARG A 86 12.97 -8.21 12.58
C ARG A 86 13.95 -7.78 13.69
N PRO A 87 13.46 -7.51 14.92
CA PRO A 87 14.36 -7.18 16.01
C PRO A 87 15.36 -8.33 16.21
N GLU A 88 16.63 -8.00 16.39
CA GLU A 88 17.64 -8.96 16.85
C GLU A 88 17.11 -9.60 18.14
N ALA A 89 17.07 -10.93 18.15
CA ALA A 89 16.49 -11.73 19.23
C ALA A 89 17.34 -11.71 20.50
#